data_AF-A0A9D7XD38-F1
#
_entry.id   AF-A0A9D7XD38-F1
#
_cell.length_a   1.000
_cell.length_b   1.000
_cell.length_c   1.000
_cell.angle_alpha   90.00
_cell.angle_beta   90.00
_cell.angle_gamma   90.00
#
_symmetry.space_group_name_H-M   'P 1'
#
loop_
_entity.id
_entity.type
_entity.pdbx_description
1 polymer ?
#
loop_
_entity_poly.entity_id
_entity_poly.type
_entity_poly.pdbx_seq_one_letter_code
_entity_poly.pdbx_strand_id
1 'polypeptide(L)'
;MKKNILFELCAADIRSVEIAEHHAVDAIELCQDLFHGGITPSYAHIKCARKIFSKELAILIRPRLGHFVYNPLEKKLMLEDIRIAIDLGADALVVGALTDTNEIDVAFMEEIIAMLKQLIDTSADKIRIMPGCGIHTKNIQAIINDTGAQRVHASLKQKSIQHSITLALGQEELVDENELIEMLKILKS
;
A
#
# COMPACT_ATOMS: atom_id res chain seq x y z
N MET A 1 -7.86 -26.16 11.31
CA MET A 1 -8.27 -25.44 10.08
C MET A 1 -7.14 -24.48 9.75
N LYS A 2 -6.52 -24.60 8.56
CA LYS A 2 -5.45 -23.66 8.15
C LYS A 2 -6.05 -22.26 8.05
N LYS A 3 -5.47 -21.26 8.72
CA LYS A 3 -5.89 -19.87 8.54
C LYS A 3 -5.37 -19.41 7.19
N ASN A 4 -6.26 -19.04 6.28
CA ASN A 4 -5.90 -18.48 4.99
C ASN A 4 -5.50 -17.01 5.21
N ILE A 5 -4.20 -16.73 5.26
CA ILE A 5 -3.66 -15.40 5.56
C ILE A 5 -3.48 -14.67 4.24
N LEU A 6 -4.16 -13.53 4.12
CA LEU A 6 -4.10 -12.71 2.92
C LEU A 6 -2.86 -11.82 2.97
N PHE A 7 -2.06 -11.87 1.91
CA PHE A 7 -0.82 -11.10 1.80
C PHE A 7 -0.99 -9.88 0.88
N GLU A 8 -0.63 -8.70 1.41
CA GLU A 8 -0.54 -7.47 0.65
C GLU A 8 0.92 -7.05 0.44
N LEU A 9 1.28 -6.77 -0.81
CA LEU A 9 2.62 -6.34 -1.20
C LEU A 9 2.63 -4.84 -1.54
N CYS A 10 3.59 -4.07 -1.00
CA CYS A 10 3.83 -2.73 -1.55
C CYS A 10 4.49 -2.83 -2.93
N ALA A 11 3.93 -2.14 -3.92
CA ALA A 11 4.55 -1.96 -5.22
C ALA A 11 4.80 -0.48 -5.48
N ALA A 12 6.05 -0.13 -5.80
CA ALA A 12 6.46 1.24 -6.13
C ALA A 12 6.67 1.46 -7.64
N ASP A 13 6.58 0.40 -8.43
CA ASP A 13 6.83 0.39 -9.86
C ASP A 13 5.99 -0.69 -10.57
N ILE A 14 5.86 -0.58 -11.89
CA ILE A 14 5.05 -1.49 -12.70
C ILE A 14 5.61 -2.91 -12.75
N ARG A 15 6.93 -3.09 -12.70
CA ARG A 15 7.54 -4.43 -12.72
C ARG A 15 7.19 -5.20 -11.45
N SER A 16 7.18 -4.52 -10.31
CA SER A 16 6.72 -5.07 -9.03
C SER A 16 5.23 -5.48 -9.10
N VAL A 17 4.40 -4.72 -9.83
CA VAL A 17 3.00 -5.09 -10.09
C VAL A 17 2.88 -6.34 -10.99
N GLU A 18 3.69 -6.45 -12.04
CA GLU A 18 3.72 -7.64 -12.90
C GLU A 18 4.15 -8.90 -12.13
N ILE A 19 5.17 -8.78 -11.27
CA ILE A 19 5.63 -9.87 -10.39
C ILE A 19 4.51 -10.30 -9.45
N ALA A 20 3.79 -9.35 -8.85
CA ALA A 20 2.70 -9.63 -7.94
C ALA A 20 1.52 -10.37 -8.61
N GLU A 21 1.16 -9.98 -9.84
CA GLU A 21 0.15 -10.69 -10.64
C GLU A 21 0.63 -12.11 -10.99
N HIS A 22 1.87 -12.25 -11.46
CA HIS A 22 2.46 -13.54 -11.85
C HIS A 22 2.48 -14.55 -10.70
N HIS A 23 2.80 -14.11 -9.48
CA HIS A 23 2.82 -14.95 -8.28
C HIS A 23 1.47 -15.04 -7.56
N ALA A 24 0.43 -14.42 -8.14
CA ALA A 24 -0.92 -14.39 -7.59
C ALA A 24 -0.93 -13.96 -6.12
N VAL A 25 -0.24 -12.85 -5.80
CA VAL A 25 -0.35 -12.16 -4.50
C VAL A 25 -1.81 -11.78 -4.24
N ASP A 26 -2.26 -11.70 -3.00
CA ASP A 26 -3.69 -11.48 -2.70
C ASP A 26 -4.12 -10.02 -2.92
N ALA A 27 -3.24 -9.07 -2.59
CA ALA A 27 -3.47 -7.64 -2.75
C ALA A 27 -2.16 -6.87 -3.00
N ILE A 28 -2.26 -5.67 -3.56
CA ILE A 28 -1.15 -4.72 -3.71
C ILE A 28 -1.53 -3.40 -3.04
N GLU A 29 -0.61 -2.80 -2.28
CA GLU A 29 -0.61 -1.36 -2.03
C GLU A 29 0.31 -0.66 -3.04
N LEU A 30 -0.26 0.16 -3.91
CA LEU A 30 0.48 0.93 -4.90
C LEU A 30 0.87 2.30 -4.33
N CYS A 31 2.16 2.63 -4.44
CA CYS A 31 2.70 3.93 -4.05
C CYS A 31 3.84 4.38 -4.98
N GLN A 32 4.46 5.51 -4.65
CA GLN A 32 5.76 5.95 -5.18
C GLN A 32 6.70 6.28 -4.02
N ASP A 33 8.01 6.25 -4.23
CA ASP A 33 9.00 6.64 -3.21
C ASP A 33 8.86 5.81 -1.92
N LEU A 34 8.77 4.50 -2.12
CA LEU A 34 8.55 3.54 -1.05
C LEU A 34 9.71 3.53 -0.04
N PHE A 35 10.93 3.89 -0.45
CA PHE A 35 12.11 4.06 0.40
C PHE A 35 11.86 5.06 1.53
N HIS A 36 11.13 6.14 1.27
CA HIS A 36 10.75 7.14 2.28
C HIS A 36 9.33 6.94 2.84
N GLY A 37 8.78 5.73 2.68
CA GLY A 37 7.49 5.32 3.23
C GLY A 37 6.29 5.65 2.33
N GLY A 38 6.51 5.95 1.05
CA GLY A 38 5.45 6.05 0.06
C GLY A 38 4.78 7.43 -0.02
N ILE A 39 4.45 7.86 -1.23
CA ILE A 39 3.53 8.95 -1.56
C ILE A 39 2.50 8.47 -2.60
N THR A 40 1.46 9.29 -2.82
CA THR A 40 0.42 8.99 -3.80
C THR A 40 1.03 8.72 -5.18
N PRO A 41 0.73 7.57 -5.82
CA PRO A 41 1.23 7.29 -7.16
C PRO A 41 0.54 8.17 -8.20
N SER A 42 1.22 8.43 -9.33
CA SER A 42 0.63 9.23 -10.40
C SER A 42 -0.59 8.55 -11.05
N TYR A 43 -1.46 9.36 -11.67
CA TYR A 43 -2.61 8.90 -12.47
C TYR A 43 -2.23 7.77 -13.44
N ALA A 44 -1.15 7.96 -14.20
CA ALA A 44 -0.72 6.98 -15.20
C ALA A 44 -0.25 5.67 -14.56
N HIS A 45 0.35 5.76 -13.36
CA HIS A 45 0.82 4.60 -12.62
C HIS A 45 -0.35 3.74 -12.15
N ILE A 46 -1.35 4.35 -11.50
CA ILE A 46 -2.58 3.67 -11.07
C ILE A 46 -3.28 3.01 -12.26
N LYS A 47 -3.48 3.77 -13.34
CA LYS A 47 -4.16 3.30 -14.55
C LYS A 47 -3.45 2.11 -15.22
N CYS A 48 -2.12 2.10 -15.19
CA CYS A 48 -1.34 1.00 -15.74
C CYS A 48 -1.38 -0.22 -14.80
N ALA A 49 -1.18 -0.02 -13.49
CA ALA A 49 -1.23 -1.09 -12.50
C ALA A 49 -2.57 -1.83 -12.52
N ARG A 50 -3.71 -1.12 -12.60
CA ARG A 50 -5.04 -1.75 -12.69
C ARG A 50 -5.22 -2.62 -13.93
N LYS A 51 -4.57 -2.31 -15.06
CA LYS A 51 -4.64 -3.13 -16.28
C LYS A 51 -3.87 -4.44 -16.14
N ILE A 52 -2.86 -4.47 -15.27
CA ILE A 52 -1.94 -5.59 -15.09
C ILE A 52 -2.45 -6.48 -13.96
N PHE A 53 -2.67 -5.89 -12.79
CA PHE A 53 -3.12 -6.62 -11.61
C PHE A 53 -4.62 -6.81 -11.65
N SER A 54 -5.13 -8.00 -11.31
CA SER A 54 -6.56 -8.34 -11.41
C SER A 54 -7.27 -8.45 -10.04
N LYS A 55 -6.51 -8.51 -8.94
CA LYS A 55 -7.04 -8.63 -7.57
C LYS A 55 -7.11 -7.26 -6.87
N GLU A 56 -7.22 -7.28 -5.54
CA GLU A 56 -7.43 -6.10 -4.69
C GLU A 56 -6.26 -5.11 -4.81
N LEU A 57 -6.51 -3.97 -5.45
CA LEU A 57 -5.56 -2.88 -5.66
C LEU A 57 -5.85 -1.73 -4.69
N ALA A 58 -5.05 -1.63 -3.63
CA ALA A 58 -5.06 -0.51 -2.70
C ALA A 58 -4.15 0.63 -3.20
N ILE A 59 -4.58 1.88 -3.08
CA ILE A 59 -3.78 3.05 -3.45
C ILE A 59 -3.42 3.85 -2.20
N LEU A 60 -2.13 4.12 -1.99
CA LEU A 60 -1.69 5.05 -0.96
C LEU A 60 -2.10 6.48 -1.33
N ILE A 61 -2.76 7.18 -0.40
CA ILE A 61 -3.08 8.60 -0.53
C ILE A 61 -2.25 9.35 0.51
N ARG A 62 -1.13 9.89 0.04
CA ARG A 62 -0.18 10.65 0.84
C ARG A 62 0.51 11.69 -0.05
N PRO A 63 0.21 12.98 0.12
CA PRO A 63 0.58 14.01 -0.86
C PRO A 63 2.07 14.38 -0.80
N ARG A 64 2.75 14.08 0.31
CA ARG A 64 4.18 14.35 0.51
C ARG A 64 4.79 13.48 1.60
N LEU A 65 6.12 13.45 1.60
CA LEU A 65 6.93 12.88 2.68
C LEU A 65 6.83 13.69 3.98
N GLY A 66 7.39 13.10 5.05
CA GLY A 66 7.42 13.71 6.38
C GLY A 66 6.17 13.39 7.20
N HIS A 67 5.70 14.36 7.99
CA HIS A 67 4.62 14.20 8.94
C HIS A 67 3.24 14.10 8.30
N PHE A 68 2.28 13.57 9.08
CA PHE A 68 0.88 13.34 8.68
C PHE A 68 -0.07 14.47 9.09
N VAL A 69 0.45 15.59 9.60
CA VAL A 69 -0.32 16.82 9.81
C VAL A 69 -0.43 17.56 8.49
N TYR A 70 -1.63 17.73 7.96
CA TYR A 70 -1.89 18.31 6.65
C TYR A 70 -2.61 19.65 6.74
N ASN A 71 -2.15 20.61 5.95
CA ASN A 71 -2.84 21.89 5.82
C ASN A 71 -4.13 21.74 4.97
N PRO A 72 -5.04 22.73 4.97
CA PRO A 72 -6.30 22.63 4.23
C PRO A 72 -6.16 22.42 2.72
N LEU A 73 -5.09 22.91 2.08
CA LEU A 73 -4.86 22.71 0.65
C LEU A 73 -4.35 21.29 0.36
N GLU A 74 -3.49 20.75 1.22
CA GLU A 74 -3.03 19.36 1.14
C GLU A 74 -4.19 18.39 1.30
N LYS A 75 -5.10 18.65 2.26
CA LYS A 75 -6.32 17.86 2.42
C LYS A 75 -7.19 17.88 1.17
N LYS A 76 -7.38 19.05 0.54
CA LYS A 76 -8.12 19.16 -0.73
C LYS A 76 -7.46 18.37 -1.87
N LEU A 77 -6.13 18.40 -1.95
CA LEU A 77 -5.37 17.63 -2.93
C LEU A 77 -5.58 16.12 -2.70
N MET A 78 -5.51 15.66 -1.45
CA MET A 78 -5.76 14.26 -1.11
C MET A 78 -7.18 13.81 -1.46
N LEU A 79 -8.19 14.66 -1.26
CA LEU A 79 -9.57 14.36 -1.64
C LEU A 79 -9.74 14.20 -3.16
N GLU A 80 -9.03 14.99 -3.96
CA GLU A 80 -9.02 14.84 -5.42
C GLU A 80 -8.27 13.58 -5.86
N ASP A 81 -7.14 13.26 -5.23
CA ASP A 81 -6.40 12.01 -5.48
C ASP A 81 -7.27 10.78 -5.17
N ILE A 82 -8.05 10.82 -4.08
CA ILE A 82 -9.01 9.77 -3.72
C ILE A 82 -10.03 9.57 -4.84
N ARG A 83 -10.64 10.67 -5.32
CA ARG A 83 -11.61 10.63 -6.41
C ARG A 83 -11.01 10.01 -7.67
N ILE A 84 -9.80 10.43 -8.05
CA ILE A 84 -9.07 9.90 -9.21
C ILE A 84 -8.74 8.41 -9.03
N ALA A 85 -8.25 7.99 -7.86
CA ALA A 85 -7.91 6.61 -7.60
C ALA A 85 -9.13 5.69 -7.75
N ILE A 86 -10.29 6.11 -7.24
CA ILE A 86 -11.55 5.38 -7.38
C ILE A 86 -11.98 5.31 -8.84
N ASP A 87 -11.96 6.42 -9.58
CA ASP A 87 -12.28 6.47 -11.02
C ASP A 87 -11.38 5.53 -11.85
N LEU A 88 -10.16 5.28 -11.38
CA LEU A 88 -9.19 4.40 -12.02
C LEU A 88 -9.28 2.93 -11.57
N GLY A 89 -10.21 2.59 -10.69
CA GLY A 89 -10.48 1.21 -10.26
C GLY A 89 -9.67 0.74 -9.05
N ALA A 90 -9.34 1.66 -8.13
CA ALA A 90 -8.87 1.28 -6.80
C ALA A 90 -9.94 0.51 -6.04
N ASP A 91 -9.57 -0.63 -5.45
CA ASP A 91 -10.45 -1.44 -4.60
C ASP A 91 -10.38 -1.00 -3.13
N ALA A 92 -9.27 -0.36 -2.75
CA ALA A 92 -9.01 0.13 -1.41
C ALA A 92 -8.14 1.39 -1.44
N LEU A 93 -8.13 2.12 -0.33
CA LEU A 93 -7.30 3.31 -0.13
C LEU A 93 -6.56 3.20 1.19
N VAL A 94 -5.30 3.58 1.20
CA VAL A 94 -4.49 3.69 2.41
C VAL A 94 -4.26 5.16 2.70
N VAL A 95 -4.83 5.64 3.81
CA VAL A 95 -4.77 7.05 4.20
C VAL A 95 -4.53 7.16 5.70
N GLY A 96 -3.74 8.14 6.11
CA GLY A 96 -3.54 8.47 7.52
C GLY A 96 -3.31 9.96 7.69
N ALA A 97 -3.96 10.57 8.68
CA ALA A 97 -3.81 11.97 9.01
C ALA A 97 -3.79 12.17 10.52
N LEU A 98 -2.95 13.08 10.97
CA LEU A 98 -2.79 13.43 12.38
C LEU A 98 -3.07 14.91 12.62
N THR A 99 -3.49 15.24 13.84
CA THR A 99 -3.50 16.60 14.36
C THR A 99 -2.09 17.04 14.76
N ASP A 100 -1.91 18.33 15.04
CA ASP A 100 -0.67 18.88 15.61
C ASP A 100 -0.36 18.34 17.02
N THR A 101 -1.35 17.77 17.70
CA THR A 101 -1.21 17.04 18.98
C THR A 101 -0.85 15.56 18.84
N ASN A 102 -0.56 15.08 17.61
CA ASN A 102 -0.30 13.68 17.29
C ASN A 102 -1.47 12.73 17.56
N GLU A 103 -2.70 13.24 17.59
CA GLU A 103 -3.91 12.41 17.60
C GLU A 103 -4.39 12.16 16.17
N ILE A 104 -5.25 11.17 15.97
CA ILE A 104 -5.88 10.95 14.66
C ILE A 104 -6.73 12.18 14.31
N ASP A 105 -6.58 12.71 13.10
CA ASP A 105 -7.44 13.77 12.59
C ASP A 105 -8.82 13.20 12.22
N VAL A 106 -9.64 12.95 13.24
CA VAL A 106 -10.95 12.31 13.09
C VAL A 106 -11.84 13.09 12.13
N ALA A 107 -11.82 14.42 12.18
CA ALA A 107 -12.65 15.25 11.31
C ALA A 107 -12.33 15.03 9.83
N PHE A 108 -11.04 15.00 9.48
CA PHE A 108 -10.64 14.73 8.10
C PHE A 108 -10.89 13.27 7.69
N MET A 109 -10.66 12.31 8.59
CA MET A 109 -10.97 10.90 8.32
C MET A 109 -12.48 10.68 8.11
N GLU A 110 -13.35 11.38 8.86
CA GLU A 110 -14.80 11.34 8.66
C GLU A 110 -15.23 11.94 7.31
N GLU A 111 -14.58 13.02 6.86
CA GLU A 111 -14.81 13.60 5.54
C GLU A 111 -14.48 12.61 4.41
N ILE A 112 -13.34 11.92 4.50
CA ILE A 112 -12.96 10.86 3.57
C ILE A 112 -13.97 9.72 3.61
N ILE A 113 -14.38 9.26 4.80
CA ILE A 113 -15.38 8.19 4.94
C ILE A 113 -16.72 8.61 4.35
N ALA A 114 -17.13 9.87 4.50
CA ALA A 114 -18.39 10.37 3.92
C ALA A 114 -18.33 10.38 2.39
N MET A 115 -17.23 10.85 1.80
CA MET A 115 -16.99 10.77 0.36
C MET A 115 -17.01 9.32 -0.12
N LEU A 116 -16.34 8.42 0.60
CA LEU A 116 -16.34 7.01 0.29
C LEU A 116 -17.73 6.40 0.37
N LYS A 117 -18.53 6.68 1.41
CA LYS A 117 -19.91 6.19 1.50
C LYS A 117 -20.78 6.62 0.32
N GLN A 118 -20.63 7.85 -0.17
CA GLN A 118 -21.33 8.33 -1.36
C GLN A 118 -20.94 7.57 -2.63
N LEU A 119 -19.72 7.00 -2.66
CA LEU A 119 -19.20 6.19 -3.76
C LEU A 119 -19.43 4.66 -3.54
N ILE A 120 -19.54 4.24 -2.28
CA ILE A 120 -19.62 2.86 -1.76
C ILE A 120 -21.07 2.38 -1.56
N ASP A 121 -22.11 3.19 -1.80
CA ASP A 121 -23.47 2.68 -2.05
C ASP A 121 -23.54 1.69 -3.25
N THR A 122 -22.38 1.40 -3.86
CA THR A 122 -22.14 0.35 -4.86
C THR A 122 -21.27 -0.86 -4.41
N SER A 123 -20.73 -0.96 -3.18
CA SER A 123 -19.94 -2.15 -2.75
C SER A 123 -19.87 -2.38 -1.23
N ALA A 124 -20.38 -3.50 -0.74
CA ALA A 124 -20.32 -3.91 0.67
C ALA A 124 -18.97 -4.56 1.04
N ASP A 125 -18.24 -4.01 2.02
CA ASP A 125 -17.72 -4.71 3.22
C ASP A 125 -16.58 -3.96 3.93
N LYS A 126 -17.02 -3.16 4.93
CA LYS A 126 -16.48 -2.70 6.22
C LYS A 126 -14.97 -2.90 6.52
N ILE A 127 -14.31 -1.74 6.68
CA ILE A 127 -13.01 -1.39 7.28
C ILE A 127 -12.16 -2.56 7.83
N ARG A 128 -10.92 -2.65 7.33
CA ARG A 128 -9.94 -3.70 7.65
C ARG A 128 -8.71 -3.08 8.32
N ILE A 129 -8.18 -3.71 9.37
CA ILE A 129 -7.00 -3.25 10.11
C ILE A 129 -5.86 -4.25 9.88
N MET A 130 -4.68 -3.77 9.50
CA MET A 130 -3.53 -4.61 9.11
C MET A 130 -2.21 -4.14 9.76
N PRO A 131 -1.36 -5.06 10.25
CA PRO A 131 0.03 -4.75 10.59
C PRO A 131 0.87 -4.62 9.31
N GLY A 132 1.72 -3.59 9.22
CA GLY A 132 2.50 -3.31 8.00
C GLY A 132 3.94 -2.81 8.17
N CYS A 133 4.36 -2.35 9.35
CA CYS A 133 5.71 -1.82 9.52
C CYS A 133 6.73 -2.94 9.85
N GLY A 134 7.70 -3.18 8.95
CA GLY A 134 8.86 -4.05 9.20
C GLY A 134 8.59 -5.55 9.17
N ILE A 135 7.54 -5.99 8.46
CA ILE A 135 7.22 -7.41 8.29
C ILE A 135 8.16 -8.06 7.28
N HIS A 136 8.80 -9.17 7.68
CA HIS A 136 9.72 -9.98 6.88
C HIS A 136 9.51 -11.47 7.16
N THR A 137 10.07 -12.33 6.30
CA THR A 137 9.93 -13.80 6.39
C THR A 137 10.33 -14.37 7.76
N LYS A 138 11.20 -13.67 8.50
CA LYS A 138 11.67 -14.09 9.83
C LYS A 138 10.72 -13.79 10.99
N ASN A 139 9.87 -12.76 10.89
CA ASN A 139 9.02 -12.30 12.00
C ASN A 139 7.53 -12.51 11.76
N ILE A 140 7.12 -12.76 10.51
CA ILE A 140 5.73 -12.88 10.11
C ILE A 140 4.95 -13.92 10.92
N GLN A 141 5.51 -15.11 11.16
CA GLN A 141 4.83 -16.19 11.88
C GLN A 141 4.52 -15.82 13.35
N ALA A 142 5.45 -15.14 14.02
CA ALA A 142 5.26 -14.68 15.38
C ALA A 142 4.16 -13.61 15.44
N ILE A 143 4.20 -12.62 14.53
CA ILE A 143 3.20 -11.56 14.44
C ILE A 143 1.80 -12.13 14.23
N ILE A 144 1.64 -13.10 13.33
CA ILE A 144 0.35 -13.76 13.09
C ILE A 144 -0.15 -14.50 14.34
N ASN A 145 0.74 -15.25 15.00
CA ASN A 145 0.38 -16.06 16.16
C ASN A 145 -0.04 -15.17 17.35
N ASP A 146 0.65 -14.06 17.56
CA ASP A 146 0.45 -13.17 18.70
C ASP A 146 -0.72 -12.20 18.50
N THR A 147 -0.90 -11.70 17.28
CA THR A 147 -1.95 -10.70 16.97
C THR A 147 -3.25 -11.33 16.48
N GLY A 148 -3.21 -12.56 15.95
CA GLY A 148 -4.33 -13.19 15.26
C GLY A 148 -4.69 -12.54 13.92
N ALA A 149 -3.85 -11.65 13.39
CA ALA A 149 -4.08 -10.94 12.14
C ALA A 149 -4.39 -11.91 10.97
N GLN A 150 -5.41 -11.55 10.20
CA GLN A 150 -5.86 -12.33 9.02
C GLN A 150 -5.30 -11.80 7.70
N ARG A 151 -4.63 -10.64 7.77
CA ARG A 151 -3.99 -9.93 6.66
C ARG A 151 -2.67 -9.34 7.14
N VAL A 152 -1.66 -9.33 6.27
CA VAL A 152 -0.33 -8.79 6.57
C VAL A 152 0.21 -8.02 5.37
N HIS A 153 0.87 -6.90 5.65
CA HIS A 153 1.41 -5.98 4.66
C HIS A 153 2.95 -5.97 4.73
N ALA A 154 3.63 -6.10 3.59
CA ALA A 154 5.10 -6.01 3.54
C ALA A 154 5.61 -5.44 2.22
N SER A 155 6.77 -4.79 2.27
CA SER A 155 7.39 -4.16 1.10
C SER A 155 8.45 -5.01 0.38
N LEU A 156 8.95 -6.09 1.02
CA LEU A 156 9.93 -7.07 0.49
C LEU A 156 10.97 -6.50 -0.51
N LYS A 157 11.67 -5.44 -0.11
CA LYS A 157 12.56 -4.66 -0.99
C LYS A 157 13.86 -5.41 -1.24
N GLN A 158 14.32 -5.42 -2.49
CA GLN A 158 15.67 -5.86 -2.79
C GLN A 158 16.70 -4.87 -2.22
N LYS A 159 17.84 -5.38 -1.72
CA LYS A 159 18.99 -4.53 -1.40
C LYS A 159 19.58 -3.99 -2.71
N SER A 160 19.59 -2.67 -2.89
CA SER A 160 20.16 -2.05 -4.08
C SER A 160 21.66 -2.37 -4.19
N ILE A 161 22.08 -2.90 -5.35
CA ILE A 161 23.48 -3.00 -5.72
C ILE A 161 23.85 -1.66 -6.32
N GLN A 162 24.64 -0.87 -5.59
CA GLN A 162 25.13 0.41 -6.06
C GLN A 162 26.04 0.20 -7.27
N HIS A 163 25.51 0.34 -8.49
CA HIS A 163 26.34 0.47 -9.67
C HIS A 163 27.04 1.83 -9.59
N SER A 164 28.37 1.81 -9.63
CA SER A 164 29.24 2.98 -9.61
C SER A 164 29.06 3.79 -10.90
N ILE A 165 27.98 4.56 -10.99
CA ILE A 165 27.81 5.62 -11.96
C ILE A 165 27.76 6.92 -11.15
N THR A 166 28.62 7.87 -11.49
CA THR A 166 29.02 9.05 -10.70
C THR A 166 27.90 10.06 -10.39
N LEU A 167 26.64 9.79 -10.74
CA LEU A 167 25.50 10.67 -10.45
C LEU A 167 24.59 10.02 -9.40
N ALA A 168 24.39 10.71 -8.27
CA ALA A 168 23.43 10.31 -7.24
C ALA A 168 22.00 10.55 -7.74
N LEU A 169 21.41 9.56 -8.41
CA LEU A 169 20.10 9.63 -9.07
C LEU A 169 18.96 8.90 -8.32
N GLY A 170 19.19 8.51 -7.06
CA GLY A 170 18.23 7.75 -6.25
C GLY A 170 18.54 6.25 -6.23
N GLN A 171 17.66 5.46 -5.59
CA GLN A 171 17.75 4.01 -5.49
C GLN A 171 16.59 3.33 -6.22
N GLU A 172 16.84 2.15 -6.80
CA GLU A 172 15.77 1.31 -7.38
C GLU A 172 14.95 0.64 -6.27
N GLU A 173 13.63 0.59 -6.44
CA GLU A 173 12.66 0.11 -5.44
C GLU A 173 11.98 -1.21 -5.84
N LEU A 174 12.73 -2.08 -6.51
CA LEU A 174 12.23 -3.36 -6.99
C LEU A 174 11.97 -4.34 -5.83
N VAL A 175 10.86 -5.08 -5.95
CA VAL A 175 10.55 -6.20 -5.05
C VAL A 175 11.54 -7.35 -5.26
N ASP A 176 12.05 -7.92 -4.16
CA ASP A 176 12.84 -9.15 -4.19
C ASP A 176 11.90 -10.35 -4.42
N GLU A 177 11.89 -10.84 -5.66
CA GLU A 177 11.04 -11.95 -6.08
C GLU A 177 11.34 -13.25 -5.31
N ASN A 178 12.59 -13.49 -4.88
CA ASN A 178 12.90 -14.69 -4.10
C ASN A 178 12.31 -14.60 -2.69
N GLU A 179 12.44 -13.44 -2.04
CA GLU A 179 11.83 -13.20 -0.73
C GLU A 179 10.30 -13.27 -0.80
N LEU A 180 9.70 -12.77 -1.89
CA LEU A 180 8.27 -12.91 -2.15
C LEU A 180 7.83 -14.38 -2.23
N ILE A 181 8.54 -15.21 -2.99
CA ILE A 181 8.23 -16.64 -3.13
C ILE A 181 8.33 -17.35 -1.76
N GLU A 182 9.35 -17.04 -0.96
CA GLU A 182 9.49 -17.58 0.38
C GLU A 182 8.35 -17.15 1.31
N MET A 183 7.99 -15.86 1.27
CA MET A 183 6.86 -15.32 2.04
C MET A 183 5.56 -16.04 1.70
N LEU A 184 5.25 -16.19 0.41
CA LEU A 184 4.05 -16.87 -0.04
C LEU A 184 4.02 -18.35 0.37
N LYS A 185 5.17 -19.04 0.39
CA LYS A 185 5.26 -20.42 0.88
C LYS A 185 4.92 -20.52 2.37
N ILE A 186 5.45 -19.61 3.19
CA ILE A 186 5.19 -19.57 4.64
C ILE A 186 3.71 -19.28 4.92
N LEU A 187 3.13 -18.33 4.19
CA LEU A 187 1.74 -17.91 4.42
C LEU A 187 0.70 -18.92 3.93
N LYS A 188 1.05 -19.74 2.94
CA LYS A 188 0.16 -20.76 2.36
C LYS A 188 0.38 -22.18 2.91
N SER A 189 1.38 -22.40 3.77
CA SER A 189 1.68 -23.69 4.41
C SER A 189 0.73 -24.03 5.55
#